data_AF-K1M5G8-F1
#
_entry.id   AF-K1M5G8-F1
#
_cell.length_a   1.000
_cell.length_b   1.000
_cell.length_c   1.000
_cell.angle_alpha   90.00
_cell.angle_beta   90.00
_cell.angle_gamma   90.00
#
_symmetry.space_group_name_H-M   'P 1'
#
loop_
_entity.id
_entity.type
_entity.pdbx_description
1 polymer ?
#
loop_
_entity_poly.entity_id
_entity_poly.type
_entity_poly.pdbx_seq_one_letter_code
_entity_poly.pdbx_strand_id
1 'polypeptide(L)'
;MKNFIYFLLFLQVVLTSCSKISSPNCDDQEVLDLVRNICTIGSEDGLFKNASSAWRKVYNDFYTKEISEYESKIDSIESKIAEIDSISSKKVEYLESLSREGYWDDYTGEYYEGNSREISEKISKEQEDRDQKAEILYNKKTLIEKEYSNQFSERIEYLKDNYESNDAIKALYEKHFVPQSISDIVTLNSDKKFKNCECKAIVEYAEEKPVKIIYSAQKDENGYIYVELIQKENKNKKL
;
A
#
# COMPACT_ATOMS: atom_id res chain seq x y z
N MET A 1 -37.48 -25.04 63.65
CA MET A 1 -36.80 -23.72 63.53
C MET A 1 -35.38 -23.80 62.98
N LYS A 2 -34.55 -24.79 63.33
CA LYS A 2 -33.16 -24.88 62.82
C LYS A 2 -33.04 -25.02 61.29
N ASN A 3 -33.97 -25.69 60.61
CA ASN A 3 -33.93 -25.89 59.15
C ASN A 3 -34.33 -24.64 58.34
N PHE A 4 -35.00 -23.66 58.94
CA PHE A 4 -35.41 -22.42 58.26
C PHE A 4 -34.25 -21.41 58.17
N ILE A 5 -33.33 -21.46 59.14
CA ILE A 5 -32.13 -20.61 59.17
C ILE A 5 -31.12 -21.02 58.09
N TYR A 6 -30.97 -22.32 57.84
CA TYR A 6 -30.10 -22.80 56.75
C TYR A 6 -30.62 -22.44 55.36
N PHE A 7 -31.94 -22.42 55.16
CA PHE A 7 -32.54 -22.01 53.89
C PHE A 7 -32.34 -20.51 53.61
N LEU A 8 -32.42 -19.66 54.64
CA LEU A 8 -32.14 -18.22 54.55
C LEU A 8 -30.65 -17.90 54.31
N LEU A 9 -29.73 -18.69 54.88
CA LEU A 9 -28.28 -18.54 54.63
C LEU A 9 -27.88 -19.01 53.22
N PHE A 10 -28.52 -20.05 52.68
CA PHE A 10 -28.28 -20.49 51.31
C PHE A 10 -28.84 -19.50 50.27
N LEU A 11 -29.97 -18.85 50.58
CA LEU A 11 -30.57 -17.82 49.73
C LEU A 11 -29.69 -16.56 49.62
N GLN A 12 -28.93 -16.20 50.66
CA GLN A 12 -27.98 -15.09 50.59
C GLN A 12 -26.76 -15.42 49.72
N VAL A 13 -26.28 -16.67 49.72
CA VAL A 13 -25.14 -17.09 48.88
C VAL A 13 -25.54 -17.13 47.39
N VAL A 14 -26.77 -17.54 47.07
CA VAL A 14 -27.26 -17.58 45.67
C VAL A 14 -27.62 -16.17 45.14
N LEU A 15 -28.06 -15.23 45.99
CA LEU A 15 -28.36 -13.85 45.58
C LEU A 15 -27.14 -12.92 45.52
N THR A 16 -25.99 -13.29 46.10
CA THR A 16 -24.72 -12.54 45.93
C THR A 16 -23.91 -12.91 44.69
N SER A 17 -24.39 -13.86 43.89
CA SER A 17 -23.71 -14.29 42.65
C SER A 17 -24.05 -13.42 41.42
N CYS A 18 -24.91 -12.41 41.55
CA CYS A 18 -25.37 -11.56 40.43
C CYS A 18 -24.74 -10.16 40.35
N SER A 19 -23.61 -9.87 41.01
CA SER A 19 -23.07 -8.48 41.04
C SER A 19 -21.56 -8.32 40.89
N LYS A 20 -20.85 -9.30 40.31
CA LYS A 20 -19.41 -9.15 39.99
C LYS A 20 -19.10 -9.18 38.50
N ILE A 21 -19.96 -8.61 37.66
CA ILE A 21 -19.52 -8.23 36.32
C ILE A 21 -18.74 -6.93 36.47
N SER A 22 -17.43 -7.06 36.73
CA SER A 22 -16.48 -5.94 36.67
C SER A 22 -16.37 -5.42 35.24
N SER A 23 -15.93 -4.17 35.07
CA SER A 23 -15.50 -3.69 33.76
C SER A 23 -14.47 -4.65 33.16
N PRO A 24 -14.48 -4.88 31.83
CA PRO A 24 -13.44 -5.64 31.17
C PRO A 24 -12.09 -4.95 31.38
N ASN A 25 -11.02 -5.74 31.47
CA ASN A 25 -9.69 -5.17 31.48
C ASN A 25 -9.27 -4.85 30.05
N CYS A 26 -8.53 -3.76 29.92
CA CYS A 26 -8.21 -3.14 28.66
C CYS A 26 -7.18 -4.00 27.87
N ASP A 27 -6.44 -4.85 28.58
CA ASP A 27 -5.47 -5.83 28.08
C ASP A 27 -6.01 -7.28 28.06
N ASP A 28 -7.29 -7.50 28.34
CA ASP A 28 -7.91 -8.83 28.23
C ASP A 28 -7.85 -9.30 26.77
N GLN A 29 -7.46 -10.57 26.55
CA GLN A 29 -7.30 -11.12 25.20
C GLN A 29 -8.58 -10.98 24.35
N GLU A 30 -9.75 -11.20 24.95
CA GLU A 30 -11.05 -11.05 24.29
C GLU A 30 -11.29 -9.60 23.82
N VAL A 31 -10.89 -8.61 24.62
CA VAL A 31 -10.94 -7.18 24.23
C VAL A 31 -9.97 -6.91 23.09
N LEU A 32 -8.73 -7.42 23.17
CA LEU A 32 -7.71 -7.21 22.14
C LEU A 32 -8.08 -7.86 20.80
N ASP A 33 -8.74 -9.01 20.82
CA ASP A 33 -9.23 -9.65 19.60
C ASP A 33 -10.35 -8.82 18.93
N LEU A 34 -11.27 -8.25 19.72
CA LEU A 34 -12.27 -7.30 19.23
C LEU A 34 -11.66 -6.01 18.70
N VAL A 35 -10.67 -5.44 19.42
CA VAL A 35 -9.91 -4.28 18.95
C VAL A 35 -9.23 -4.60 17.62
N ARG A 36 -8.60 -5.78 17.49
CA ARG A 36 -7.95 -6.21 16.24
C ARG A 36 -8.96 -6.23 15.09
N ASN A 37 -10.15 -6.78 15.30
CA ASN A 37 -11.20 -6.85 14.28
C ASN A 37 -11.69 -5.46 13.82
N ILE A 38 -11.90 -4.53 14.76
CA ILE A 38 -12.30 -3.14 14.44
C ILE A 38 -11.13 -2.37 13.79
N CYS A 39 -9.90 -2.72 14.12
CA CYS A 39 -8.70 -2.14 13.52
C CYS A 39 -8.33 -2.73 12.15
N THR A 40 -8.94 -3.83 11.73
CA THR A 40 -8.74 -4.39 10.39
C THR A 40 -9.11 -3.36 9.32
N ILE A 41 -8.24 -3.18 8.33
CA ILE A 41 -8.49 -2.26 7.22
C ILE A 41 -9.71 -2.74 6.44
N GLY A 42 -10.58 -1.84 5.98
CA GLY A 42 -11.73 -2.22 5.16
C GLY A 42 -12.85 -2.99 5.87
N SER A 43 -12.83 -3.13 7.20
CA SER A 43 -14.03 -3.54 7.93
C SER A 43 -15.09 -2.43 7.85
N GLU A 44 -16.38 -2.79 7.82
CA GLU A 44 -17.50 -1.84 7.72
C GLU A 44 -17.49 -0.82 8.87
N ASP A 45 -17.09 -1.28 10.05
CA ASP A 45 -16.91 -0.51 11.29
C ASP A 45 -15.45 -0.01 11.48
N GLY A 46 -14.61 -0.16 10.45
CA GLY A 46 -13.16 -0.11 10.55
C GLY A 46 -12.50 1.27 10.56
N LEU A 47 -11.31 1.31 11.17
CA LEU A 47 -10.38 2.45 11.22
C LEU A 47 -9.94 3.02 9.86
N PHE A 48 -10.10 2.25 8.78
CA PHE A 48 -9.62 2.56 7.44
C PHE A 48 -10.67 2.24 6.38
N LYS A 49 -11.61 3.17 6.18
CA LYS A 49 -12.65 3.05 5.13
C LYS A 49 -12.08 2.96 3.71
N ASN A 50 -10.87 3.50 3.48
CA ASN A 50 -10.19 3.43 2.18
C ASN A 50 -9.21 2.26 2.11
N ALA A 51 -9.75 1.08 1.79
CA ALA A 51 -8.98 -0.15 1.56
C ALA A 51 -8.18 -0.13 0.23
N SER A 52 -8.35 0.88 -0.63
CA SER A 52 -7.75 0.90 -1.98
C SER A 52 -6.22 0.82 -1.96
N SER A 53 -5.58 1.50 -1.01
CA SER A 53 -4.12 1.47 -0.86
C SER A 53 -3.62 0.09 -0.39
N ALA A 54 -4.32 -0.56 0.54
CA ALA A 54 -3.97 -1.89 1.03
C ALA A 54 -4.20 -2.97 -0.05
N TRP A 55 -5.29 -2.88 -0.82
CA TRP A 55 -5.51 -3.79 -1.96
C TRP A 55 -4.47 -3.62 -3.06
N ARG A 56 -3.96 -2.40 -3.29
CA ARG A 56 -2.82 -2.19 -4.18
C ARG A 56 -1.56 -2.91 -3.69
N LYS A 57 -1.31 -2.96 -2.37
CA LYS A 57 -0.19 -3.73 -1.82
C LYS A 57 -0.36 -5.23 -2.00
N VAL A 58 -1.56 -5.76 -1.72
CA VAL A 58 -1.89 -7.18 -1.98
C VAL A 58 -1.69 -7.51 -3.46
N TYR A 59 -2.16 -6.65 -4.37
CA TYR A 59 -1.95 -6.80 -5.81
C TYR A 59 -0.46 -6.85 -6.16
N ASN A 60 0.33 -5.91 -5.63
CA ASN A 60 1.77 -5.85 -5.90
C ASN A 60 2.50 -7.11 -5.40
N ASP A 61 2.16 -7.60 -4.22
CA ASP A 61 2.75 -8.81 -3.64
C ASP A 61 2.31 -10.09 -4.38
N PHE A 62 1.03 -10.17 -4.78
CA PHE A 62 0.51 -11.37 -5.46
C PHE A 62 1.04 -11.47 -6.91
N TYR A 63 1.13 -10.34 -7.61
CA TYR A 63 1.58 -10.28 -9.01
C TYR A 63 3.04 -9.82 -9.14
N THR A 64 3.85 -9.87 -8.08
CA THR A 64 5.23 -9.32 -8.06
C THR A 64 6.06 -9.74 -9.26
N LYS A 65 6.00 -11.02 -9.65
CA LYS A 65 6.75 -11.52 -10.81
C LYS A 65 6.31 -10.85 -12.11
N GLU A 66 5.01 -10.78 -12.36
CA GLU A 66 4.48 -10.16 -13.57
C GLU A 66 4.80 -8.66 -13.60
N ILE A 67 4.65 -7.97 -12.47
CA ILE A 67 5.00 -6.55 -12.33
C ILE A 67 6.47 -6.33 -12.66
N SER A 68 7.35 -7.17 -12.13
CA SER A 68 8.78 -7.10 -12.43
C SER A 68 9.08 -7.34 -13.91
N GLU A 69 8.36 -8.25 -14.57
CA GLU A 69 8.47 -8.47 -16.02
C GLU A 69 7.97 -7.25 -16.82
N TYR A 70 6.91 -6.57 -16.37
CA TYR A 70 6.45 -5.32 -16.97
C TYR A 70 7.47 -4.19 -16.82
N GLU A 71 7.98 -3.97 -15.61
CA GLU A 71 9.00 -2.96 -15.31
C GLU A 71 10.26 -3.20 -16.17
N SER A 72 10.73 -4.45 -16.26
CA SER A 72 11.88 -4.79 -17.11
C SER A 72 11.65 -4.50 -18.60
N LYS A 73 10.42 -4.67 -19.11
CA LYS A 73 10.08 -4.30 -20.50
C LYS A 73 10.13 -2.79 -20.71
N ILE A 74 9.65 -2.01 -19.73
CA ILE A 74 9.70 -0.55 -19.77
C ILE A 74 11.15 -0.07 -19.73
N ASP A 75 11.95 -0.56 -18.79
CA ASP A 75 13.37 -0.22 -18.66
C ASP A 75 14.16 -0.54 -19.93
N SER A 76 13.84 -1.67 -20.59
CA SER A 76 14.46 -2.04 -21.87
C SER A 76 14.11 -1.07 -23.00
N ILE A 77 12.88 -0.53 -23.01
CA ILE A 77 12.47 0.47 -24.00
C ILE A 77 13.16 1.80 -23.71
N GLU A 78 13.19 2.24 -22.45
CA GLU A 78 13.86 3.48 -22.05
C GLU A 78 15.36 3.44 -22.36
N SER A 79 16.01 2.30 -22.12
CA SER A 79 17.42 2.10 -22.47
C SER A 79 17.67 2.22 -23.98
N LYS A 80 16.75 1.71 -24.82
CA LYS A 80 16.85 1.83 -26.28
C LYS A 80 16.64 3.26 -26.77
N ILE A 81 15.73 4.01 -26.15
CA ILE A 81 15.54 5.43 -26.44
C ILE A 81 16.83 6.19 -26.11
N ALA A 82 17.40 5.97 -24.92
CA ALA A 82 18.66 6.60 -24.52
C ALA A 82 19.84 6.23 -25.45
N GLU A 83 19.89 4.99 -25.93
CA GLU A 83 20.89 4.54 -26.91
C GLU A 83 20.74 5.26 -28.25
N ILE A 84 19.51 5.37 -28.77
CA ILE A 84 19.19 6.13 -29.99
C ILE A 84 19.63 7.59 -29.84
N ASP A 85 19.30 8.22 -28.72
CA ASP A 85 19.67 9.61 -28.42
C ASP A 85 21.19 9.78 -28.38
N SER A 86 21.91 8.84 -27.75
CA SER A 86 23.37 8.87 -27.66
C SER A 86 24.05 8.72 -29.03
N ILE A 87 23.59 7.75 -29.84
CA ILE A 87 24.14 7.50 -31.19
C ILE A 87 23.89 8.70 -32.10
N SER A 88 22.65 9.20 -32.11
CA SER A 88 22.27 10.35 -32.93
C SER A 88 23.06 11.60 -32.53
N SER A 89 23.20 11.86 -31.23
CA SER A 89 23.98 13.02 -30.73
C SER A 89 25.44 12.96 -31.19
N LYS A 90 26.11 11.81 -31.06
CA LYS A 90 27.50 11.63 -31.54
C LYS A 90 27.62 11.83 -33.06
N LYS A 91 26.62 11.38 -33.81
CA LYS A 91 26.60 11.53 -35.26
C LYS A 91 26.37 12.98 -35.68
N VAL A 92 25.50 13.71 -34.99
CA VAL A 92 25.30 15.16 -35.18
C VAL A 92 26.58 15.92 -34.86
N GLU A 93 27.23 15.65 -33.72
CA GLU A 93 28.52 16.28 -33.35
C GLU A 93 29.59 16.05 -34.42
N TYR A 94 29.69 14.82 -34.94
CA TYR A 94 30.60 14.51 -36.04
C TYR A 94 30.27 15.30 -37.31
N LEU A 95 29.00 15.33 -37.72
CA LEU A 95 28.57 16.11 -38.89
C LEU A 95 28.85 17.61 -38.71
N GLU A 96 28.61 18.16 -37.53
CA GLU A 96 28.92 19.55 -37.21
C GLU A 96 30.43 19.83 -37.32
N SER A 97 31.30 18.91 -36.90
CA SER A 97 32.75 19.06 -37.04
C SER A 97 33.18 19.19 -38.51
N LEU A 98 32.60 18.37 -39.41
CA LEU A 98 32.86 18.44 -40.85
C LEU A 98 32.43 19.78 -41.47
N SER A 99 31.42 20.45 -40.89
CA SER A 99 30.95 21.76 -41.38
C SER A 99 31.92 22.90 -41.06
N ARG A 100 32.69 22.77 -39.98
CA ARG A 100 33.57 23.84 -39.47
C ARG A 100 34.93 23.84 -40.14
N GLU A 101 35.43 22.68 -40.55
CA GLU A 101 36.84 22.52 -40.92
C GLU A 101 37.07 22.22 -42.40
N GLY A 102 36.02 22.00 -43.20
CA GLY A 102 36.16 21.24 -44.44
C GLY A 102 36.63 19.81 -44.12
N TYR A 103 36.65 18.91 -45.10
CA TYR A 103 37.25 17.59 -44.85
C TYR A 103 37.97 17.06 -46.08
N TRP A 104 39.02 16.29 -45.80
CA TRP A 104 39.81 15.59 -46.81
C TRP A 104 39.26 14.17 -46.96
N ASP A 105 38.86 13.79 -48.17
CA ASP A 105 38.41 12.43 -48.48
C ASP A 105 39.62 11.58 -48.91
N ASP A 106 40.00 10.61 -48.07
CA ASP A 106 41.16 9.74 -48.33
C ASP A 106 40.96 8.78 -49.52
N TYR A 107 39.72 8.57 -49.96
CA TYR A 107 39.40 7.69 -51.09
C TYR A 107 39.47 8.43 -52.44
N THR A 108 39.06 9.70 -52.47
CA THR A 108 39.10 10.53 -53.70
C THR A 108 40.32 11.44 -53.79
N GLY A 109 40.96 11.76 -52.66
CA GLY A 109 42.09 12.69 -52.59
C GLY A 109 41.68 14.17 -52.75
N GLU A 110 40.42 14.51 -52.52
CA GLU A 110 39.88 15.87 -52.68
C GLU A 110 39.59 16.53 -51.33
N TYR A 111 39.86 17.84 -51.23
CA TYR A 111 39.40 18.68 -50.12
C TYR A 111 38.02 19.24 -50.45
N TYR A 112 37.03 18.87 -49.65
CA TYR A 112 35.70 19.44 -49.74
C TYR A 112 35.61 20.61 -48.75
N GLU A 113 35.50 21.84 -49.27
CA GLU A 113 35.04 22.98 -48.46
C GLU A 113 33.68 22.62 -47.88
N GLY A 114 33.49 22.89 -46.58
CA GLY A 114 32.28 22.52 -45.86
C GLY A 114 31.04 23.06 -46.56
N ASN A 115 30.35 22.20 -47.33
CA ASN A 115 29.09 22.54 -47.96
C ASN A 115 28.02 22.58 -46.86
N SER A 116 27.99 23.71 -46.14
CA SER A 116 27.19 23.94 -44.93
C SER A 116 25.74 23.53 -45.16
N ARG A 117 25.20 23.76 -46.36
CA ARG A 117 23.84 23.35 -46.74
C ARG A 117 23.65 21.83 -46.73
N GLU A 118 24.55 21.07 -47.36
CA GLU A 118 24.44 19.61 -47.43
C GLU A 118 24.59 18.98 -46.04
N ILE A 119 25.48 19.51 -45.20
CA ILE A 119 25.68 19.03 -43.84
C ILE A 119 24.46 19.35 -42.96
N SER A 120 23.90 20.56 -43.08
CA SER A 120 22.64 20.91 -42.40
C SER A 120 21.49 19.98 -42.80
N GLU A 121 21.38 19.62 -44.09
CA GLU A 121 20.38 18.66 -44.56
C GLU A 121 20.61 17.25 -43.97
N LYS A 122 21.87 16.80 -43.84
CA LYS A 122 22.22 15.52 -43.19
C LYS A 122 21.90 15.51 -41.69
N ILE A 123 22.19 16.60 -40.98
CA ILE A 123 21.84 16.75 -39.55
C ILE A 123 20.33 16.73 -39.36
N SER A 124 19.59 17.48 -40.18
CA SER A 124 18.12 17.51 -40.12
C SER A 124 17.52 16.13 -40.33
N LYS A 125 18.02 15.36 -41.31
CA LYS A 125 17.57 13.98 -41.55
C LYS A 125 17.91 13.03 -40.41
N GLU A 126 19.08 13.18 -39.79
CA GLU A 126 19.48 12.37 -38.64
C GLU A 126 18.59 12.62 -37.41
N GLN A 127 18.25 13.89 -37.17
CA GLN A 127 17.33 14.27 -36.10
C GLN A 127 15.92 13.74 -36.37
N GLU A 128 15.44 13.82 -37.61
CA GLU A 128 14.15 13.27 -38.01
C GLU A 128 14.08 11.75 -37.83
N ASP A 129 15.12 11.01 -38.25
CA ASP A 129 15.20 9.55 -38.07
C ASP A 129 15.26 9.15 -36.58
N ARG A 130 16.02 9.90 -35.77
CA ARG A 130 16.04 9.74 -34.30
C ARG A 130 14.63 9.92 -33.72
N ASP A 131 13.96 11.01 -34.06
CA ASP A 131 12.65 11.36 -33.51
C ASP A 131 11.59 10.32 -33.91
N GLN A 132 11.60 9.85 -35.16
CA GLN A 132 10.70 8.77 -35.62
C GLN A 132 10.95 7.45 -34.87
N LYS A 133 12.22 7.04 -34.67
CA LYS A 133 12.56 5.83 -33.92
C LYS A 133 12.17 5.93 -32.45
N ALA A 134 12.42 7.08 -31.84
CA ALA A 134 12.02 7.35 -30.46
C ALA A 134 10.50 7.34 -30.30
N GLU A 135 9.75 7.94 -31.23
CA GLU A 135 8.28 7.96 -31.21
C GLU A 135 7.67 6.56 -31.26
N ILE A 136 8.21 5.66 -32.11
CA ILE A 136 7.77 4.26 -32.16
C ILE A 136 7.94 3.58 -30.79
N LEU A 137 9.06 3.84 -30.11
CA LEU A 137 9.34 3.29 -28.80
C LEU A 137 8.46 3.91 -27.70
N TYR A 138 8.21 5.22 -27.74
CA TYR A 138 7.27 5.89 -26.82
C TYR A 138 5.84 5.35 -26.96
N ASN A 139 5.38 5.13 -28.20
CA ASN A 139 4.08 4.52 -28.46
C ASN A 139 4.00 3.09 -27.92
N LYS A 140 5.08 2.30 -28.09
CA LYS A 140 5.17 0.95 -27.53
C LYS A 140 5.16 0.95 -26.00
N LYS A 141 5.90 1.87 -25.36
CA LYS A 141 5.91 2.06 -23.90
C LYS A 141 4.49 2.35 -23.40
N THR A 142 3.83 3.33 -24.03
CA THR A 142 2.46 3.75 -23.67
C THR A 142 1.46 2.61 -23.78
N LEU A 143 1.59 1.74 -24.80
CA LEU A 143 0.71 0.58 -24.96
C LEU A 143 0.87 -0.43 -23.82
N ILE A 144 2.11 -0.71 -23.40
CA ILE A 144 2.40 -1.62 -22.27
C ILE A 144 1.86 -1.05 -20.97
N GLU A 145 2.09 0.24 -20.71
CA GLU A 145 1.58 0.93 -19.51
C GLU A 145 0.04 0.91 -19.45
N LYS A 146 -0.62 1.11 -20.61
CA LYS A 146 -2.07 1.05 -20.72
C LYS A 146 -2.60 -0.36 -20.51
N GLU A 147 -1.97 -1.38 -21.10
CA GLU A 147 -2.35 -2.78 -20.92
C GLU A 147 -2.28 -3.17 -19.44
N TYR A 148 -1.19 -2.84 -18.78
CA TYR A 148 -1.01 -3.07 -17.35
C TYR A 148 -2.07 -2.33 -16.51
N SER A 149 -2.29 -1.04 -16.79
CA SER A 149 -3.29 -0.25 -16.06
C SER A 149 -4.72 -0.79 -16.23
N ASN A 150 -5.07 -1.31 -17.40
CA ASN A 150 -6.41 -1.87 -17.64
C ASN A 150 -6.64 -3.15 -16.84
N GLN A 151 -5.61 -4.00 -16.70
CA GLN A 151 -5.71 -5.23 -15.94
C GLN A 151 -5.76 -5.01 -14.42
N PHE A 152 -5.28 -3.86 -13.94
CA PHE A 152 -5.18 -3.56 -12.51
C PHE A 152 -6.53 -3.64 -11.79
N SER A 153 -7.57 -3.00 -12.33
CA SER A 153 -8.89 -2.95 -11.68
C SER A 153 -9.55 -4.33 -11.60
N GLU A 154 -9.59 -5.06 -12.72
CA GLU A 154 -10.19 -6.40 -12.81
C GLU A 154 -9.48 -7.40 -11.88
N ARG A 155 -8.15 -7.32 -11.79
CA ARG A 155 -7.37 -8.19 -10.91
C ARG A 155 -7.53 -7.85 -9.43
N ILE A 156 -7.71 -6.58 -9.08
CA ILE A 156 -8.06 -6.22 -7.69
C ILE A 156 -9.43 -6.78 -7.32
N GLU A 157 -10.41 -6.74 -8.22
CA GLU A 157 -11.72 -7.36 -7.98
C GLU A 157 -11.58 -8.86 -7.79
N TYR A 158 -10.82 -9.54 -8.66
CA TYR A 158 -10.50 -10.96 -8.46
C TYR A 158 -9.89 -11.25 -7.08
N LEU A 159 -8.91 -10.46 -6.64
CA LEU A 159 -8.28 -10.65 -5.32
C LEU A 159 -9.29 -10.46 -4.18
N LYS A 160 -10.17 -9.46 -4.28
CA LYS A 160 -11.25 -9.22 -3.30
C LYS A 160 -12.26 -10.35 -3.25
N ASP A 161 -12.61 -10.93 -4.38
CA ASP A 161 -13.63 -11.98 -4.43
C ASP A 161 -13.09 -13.34 -3.95
N ASN A 162 -11.76 -13.51 -3.88
CA ASN A 162 -11.13 -14.80 -3.61
C ASN A 162 -10.25 -14.84 -2.34
N TYR A 163 -10.17 -13.76 -1.56
CA TYR A 163 -9.27 -13.73 -0.39
C TYR A 163 -9.64 -14.72 0.71
N GLU A 164 -10.91 -15.13 0.83
CA GLU A 164 -11.34 -16.13 1.83
C GLU A 164 -11.09 -17.57 1.38
N SER A 165 -11.13 -17.82 0.06
CA SER A 165 -11.06 -19.16 -0.54
C SER A 165 -9.67 -19.54 -1.03
N ASN A 166 -8.74 -18.59 -1.11
CA ASN A 166 -7.37 -18.81 -1.58
C ASN A 166 -6.36 -18.44 -0.48
N ASP A 167 -5.66 -19.45 0.07
CA ASP A 167 -4.71 -19.26 1.16
C ASP A 167 -3.59 -18.26 0.87
N ALA A 168 -3.13 -18.17 -0.39
CA ALA A 168 -2.09 -17.22 -0.76
C ALA A 168 -2.62 -15.78 -0.72
N ILE A 169 -3.82 -15.55 -1.25
CA ILE A 169 -4.47 -14.22 -1.19
C ILE A 169 -4.82 -13.88 0.26
N LYS A 170 -5.31 -14.86 1.03
CA LYS A 170 -5.62 -14.72 2.45
C LYS A 170 -4.41 -14.29 3.26
N ALA A 171 -3.27 -14.94 3.07
CA ALA A 171 -2.04 -14.60 3.78
C ALA A 171 -1.60 -13.15 3.47
N LEU A 172 -1.74 -12.70 2.22
CA LEU A 172 -1.47 -11.32 1.85
C LEU A 172 -2.50 -10.34 2.43
N TYR A 173 -3.77 -10.71 2.44
CA TYR A 173 -4.81 -9.94 3.12
C TYR A 173 -4.46 -9.78 4.61
N GLU A 174 -4.17 -10.86 5.34
CA GLU A 174 -3.81 -10.81 6.76
C GLU A 174 -2.56 -9.94 7.00
N LYS A 175 -1.55 -10.07 6.14
CA LYS A 175 -0.32 -9.25 6.19
C LYS A 175 -0.61 -7.74 6.09
N HIS A 176 -1.50 -7.34 5.18
CA HIS A 176 -1.71 -5.93 4.83
C HIS A 176 -2.91 -5.28 5.54
N PHE A 177 -3.91 -6.07 5.94
CA PHE A 177 -5.18 -5.57 6.47
C PHE A 177 -5.31 -5.77 7.97
N VAL A 178 -4.71 -6.83 8.52
CA VAL A 178 -4.93 -7.22 9.93
C VAL A 178 -3.77 -6.72 10.80
N PRO A 179 -4.07 -6.09 11.95
CA PRO A 179 -3.04 -5.72 12.90
C PRO A 179 -2.23 -6.93 13.40
N GLN A 180 -0.92 -6.79 13.38
CA GLN A 180 0.02 -7.80 13.85
C GLN A 180 0.17 -7.77 15.37
N SER A 181 0.13 -6.56 15.96
CA SER A 181 0.26 -6.39 17.41
C SER A 181 -0.59 -5.21 17.91
N ILE A 182 -0.95 -5.29 19.20
CA ILE A 182 -1.51 -4.18 19.97
C ILE A 182 -0.62 -4.05 21.21
N SER A 183 -0.05 -2.88 21.42
CA SER A 183 0.94 -2.61 22.46
C SER A 183 0.67 -1.27 23.17
N ASP A 184 1.48 -0.96 24.19
CA ASP A 184 1.40 0.28 24.96
C ASP A 184 -0.01 0.60 25.46
N ILE A 185 -0.71 -0.42 25.96
CA ILE A 185 -2.09 -0.32 26.44
C ILE A 185 -2.08 0.45 27.78
N VAL A 186 -2.79 1.57 27.80
CA VAL A 186 -2.93 2.43 28.99
C VAL A 186 -4.41 2.71 29.22
N THR A 187 -4.91 2.33 30.40
CA THR A 187 -6.25 2.73 30.87
C THR A 187 -6.29 4.23 31.11
N LEU A 188 -7.15 4.93 30.38
CA LEU A 188 -7.40 6.36 30.54
C LEU A 188 -8.49 6.63 31.58
N ASN A 189 -9.56 5.83 31.53
CA ASN A 189 -10.70 5.96 32.41
C ASN A 189 -11.31 4.58 32.69
N SER A 190 -11.88 4.40 33.88
CA SER A 190 -12.67 3.23 34.23
C SER A 190 -13.93 3.69 34.95
N ASP A 191 -15.07 3.50 34.29
CA ASP A 191 -16.36 3.77 34.89
C ASP A 191 -16.96 2.47 35.43
N LYS A 192 -16.94 2.34 36.77
CA LYS A 192 -17.52 1.20 37.47
C LYS A 192 -19.05 1.14 37.39
N LYS A 193 -19.71 2.27 37.18
CA LYS A 193 -21.18 2.37 37.07
C LYS A 193 -21.65 1.88 35.70
N PHE A 194 -20.92 2.22 34.64
CA PHE A 194 -21.23 1.78 33.27
C PHE A 194 -20.43 0.55 32.81
N LYS A 195 -19.59 -0.02 33.69
CA LYS A 195 -18.74 -1.19 33.41
C LYS A 195 -17.89 -1.01 32.14
N ASN A 196 -17.37 0.20 31.95
CA ASN A 196 -16.62 0.62 30.77
C ASN A 196 -15.15 0.89 31.16
N CYS A 197 -14.20 0.43 30.33
CA CYS A 197 -12.80 0.89 30.32
C CYS A 197 -12.55 1.69 29.04
N GLU A 198 -12.01 2.90 29.15
CA GLU A 198 -11.41 3.64 28.03
C GLU A 198 -9.90 3.47 28.04
N CYS A 199 -9.32 3.20 26.88
CA CYS A 199 -7.93 2.80 26.76
C CYS A 199 -7.27 3.52 25.58
N LYS A 200 -5.97 3.77 25.72
CA LYS A 200 -5.08 4.11 24.62
C LYS A 200 -4.23 2.90 24.29
N ALA A 201 -3.99 2.65 23.02
CA ALA A 201 -3.03 1.64 22.58
C ALA A 201 -2.32 2.06 21.29
N ILE A 202 -1.25 1.34 20.95
CA ILE A 202 -0.58 1.40 19.66
C ILE A 202 -0.93 0.12 18.90
N VAL A 203 -1.42 0.28 17.68
CA VAL A 203 -1.72 -0.80 16.75
C VAL A 203 -0.64 -0.84 15.69
N GLU A 204 0.00 -2.00 15.51
CA GLU A 204 1.03 -2.19 14.51
C GLU A 204 0.53 -3.10 13.40
N TYR A 205 0.84 -2.72 12.16
CA TYR A 205 0.63 -3.55 10.97
C TYR A 205 2.01 -3.91 10.41
N ALA A 206 2.09 -4.99 9.62
CA ALA A 206 3.37 -5.51 9.14
C ALA A 206 4.20 -4.47 8.35
N GLU A 207 3.53 -3.63 7.56
CA GLU A 207 4.18 -2.69 6.64
C GLU A 207 3.56 -1.28 6.69
N GLU A 208 2.86 -0.95 7.78
CA GLU A 208 2.36 0.41 8.02
C GLU A 208 3.00 1.03 9.25
N LYS A 209 2.92 2.36 9.30
CA LYS A 209 3.31 3.08 10.52
C LYS A 209 2.36 2.70 11.66
N PRO A 210 2.88 2.48 12.88
CA PRO A 210 2.03 2.24 14.04
C PRO A 210 1.02 3.37 14.26
N VAL A 211 -0.20 2.99 14.60
CA VAL A 211 -1.33 3.90 14.79
C VAL A 211 -1.67 3.98 16.26
N LYS A 212 -1.76 5.19 16.79
CA LYS A 212 -2.31 5.41 18.13
C LYS A 212 -3.82 5.45 18.06
N ILE A 213 -4.46 4.59 18.83
CA ILE A 213 -5.90 4.49 18.94
C ILE A 213 -6.35 4.80 20.37
N ILE A 214 -7.59 5.26 20.48
CA ILE A 214 -8.34 5.27 21.72
C ILE A 214 -9.59 4.42 21.51
N TYR A 215 -9.85 3.47 22.39
CA TYR A 215 -11.03 2.61 22.34
C TYR A 215 -11.72 2.51 23.71
N SER A 216 -13.02 2.25 23.71
CA SER A 216 -13.79 1.83 24.89
C SER A 216 -14.06 0.33 24.83
N ALA A 217 -14.08 -0.31 25.98
CA ALA A 217 -14.51 -1.69 26.15
C ALA A 217 -15.55 -1.77 27.28
N GLN A 218 -16.70 -2.36 27.00
CA GLN A 218 -17.82 -2.47 27.94
C GLN A 218 -18.40 -3.87 27.97
N LYS A 219 -19.01 -4.27 29.10
CA LYS A 219 -19.79 -5.51 29.22
C LYS A 219 -21.28 -5.21 29.28
N ASP A 220 -22.07 -5.91 28.48
CA ASP A 220 -23.53 -5.81 28.53
C ASP A 220 -24.13 -6.53 29.76
N GLU A 221 -25.46 -6.54 29.85
CA GLU A 221 -26.19 -7.20 30.94
C GLU A 221 -26.01 -8.72 30.96
N ASN A 222 -25.70 -9.32 29.80
CA ASN A 222 -25.47 -10.75 29.63
C ASN A 222 -23.98 -11.13 29.81
N GLY A 223 -23.10 -10.15 29.94
CA GLY A 223 -21.65 -10.34 30.10
C GLY A 223 -20.86 -10.35 28.78
N TYR A 224 -21.49 -10.08 27.64
CA TYR A 224 -20.80 -9.95 26.35
C TYR A 224 -19.95 -8.68 26.31
N ILE A 225 -18.72 -8.81 25.80
CA ILE A 225 -17.82 -7.68 25.60
C ILE A 225 -18.15 -6.97 24.28
N TYR A 226 -18.23 -5.65 24.35
CA TYR A 226 -18.32 -4.76 23.19
C TYR A 226 -17.15 -3.78 23.22
N VAL A 227 -16.56 -3.52 22.06
CA VAL A 227 -15.47 -2.56 21.88
C VAL A 227 -15.89 -1.52 20.85
N GLU A 228 -15.56 -0.26 21.09
CA GLU A 228 -15.77 0.84 20.16
C GLU A 228 -14.52 1.70 20.04
N LEU A 229 -14.26 2.21 18.84
CA LEU A 229 -13.14 3.11 18.59
C LEU A 229 -13.56 4.57 18.78
N ILE A 230 -12.94 5.27 19.73
CA ILE A 230 -13.29 6.65 20.10
C ILE A 230 -12.52 7.66 19.23
N GLN A 231 -11.20 7.47 19.05
CA GLN A 231 -10.37 8.45 18.35
C GLN A 231 -9.12 7.84 17.70
N LYS A 232 -8.71 8.45 16.57
CA LYS A 232 -7.43 8.22 15.89
C LYS A 232 -6.51 9.43 16.03
N GLU A 233 -5.32 9.25 16.60
CA GLU A 233 -4.25 10.25 16.53
C GLU A 233 -3.36 9.95 15.32
N ASN A 234 -3.70 10.52 14.15
CA ASN A 234 -2.78 10.51 13.02
C ASN A 234 -1.62 11.47 13.32
N LYS A 235 -0.38 10.93 13.42
CA LYS A 235 0.86 11.73 13.56
C LYS A 235 1.15 12.71 12.40
N ASN A 236 0.21 12.93 11.47
CA ASN A 236 0.38 13.76 10.28
C ASN A 236 -0.07 15.23 10.44
N LYS A 237 -0.05 15.79 11.66
CA LYS A 237 0.09 17.24 11.82
C LYS A 237 1.50 17.55 12.27
N LYS A 238 2.41 17.72 11.29
CA LYS A 238 3.56 18.60 11.50
C LYS A 238 2.96 20.01 11.61
N LEU A 239 3.11 20.62 12.78
CA LEU A 239 3.03 22.06 12.98
C LEU A 239 4.17 22.72 12.18
#